data_AF-A0A935HU56-F1
#
_entry.id   AF-A0A935HU56-F1
#
_cell.length_a   1.000
_cell.length_b   1.000
_cell.length_c   1.000
_cell.angle_alpha   90.00
_cell.angle_beta   90.00
_cell.angle_gamma   90.00
#
_symmetry.space_group_name_H-M   'P 1'
#
loop_
_entity.id
_entity.type
_entity.pdbx_description
1 polymer ?
#
loop_
_entity_poly.entity_id
_entity_poly.type
_entity_poly.pdbx_seq_one_letter_code
_entity_poly.pdbx_strand_id
1 'polypeptide(L)'
;MKYTITTLATLALLQACTPDDPKVSEPYRQLEEDQQRTQAIVAEKDSTINALFGTFNRISENLRTVRAKQGDLVAPSGGVESKAEMEQRIMADIEQIDALLAENKGSIAQLKKQARSSGTKLGELERMITDLEKASAEKDAEIGVLKEQLASTNSSLATLIEMYRDKSQLADMQRNALNSAYYTIGSAKELKAAGVLSKEGGVAGIGGVNKLNTATLPADHFTEIDITNTLEIPIGGTKAKLATSHPEGSYRLEDGAAKLVITNPEKFWSISKYLVVVVDR
;
A
#
# COMPACT_ATOMS: atom_id res chain seq x y z
N MET A 1 -112.13 41.19 -68.90
CA MET A 1 -111.32 40.75 -70.07
C MET A 1 -110.06 40.10 -69.49
N LYS A 2 -109.94 38.77 -69.52
CA LYS A 2 -109.18 37.95 -70.52
C LYS A 2 -107.74 38.49 -70.69
N TYR A 3 -106.65 37.77 -70.43
CA TYR A 3 -106.23 36.39 -70.79
C TYR A 3 -105.15 35.92 -69.77
N THR A 4 -105.28 34.78 -69.08
CA THR A 4 -104.77 33.41 -69.39
C THR A 4 -103.28 33.27 -69.70
N ILE A 5 -102.63 32.30 -69.02
CA ILE A 5 -101.66 31.24 -69.48
C ILE A 5 -100.59 31.00 -68.40
N THR A 6 -100.77 30.04 -67.49
CA THR A 6 -100.32 28.62 -67.50
C THR A 6 -98.88 28.35 -67.02
N THR A 7 -98.80 27.31 -66.17
CA THR A 7 -97.70 26.33 -65.97
C THR A 7 -96.35 26.82 -65.42
N LEU A 8 -96.06 26.44 -64.17
CA LEU A 8 -94.85 25.66 -63.88
C LEU A 8 -95.00 24.92 -62.54
N ALA A 9 -95.25 23.61 -62.65
CA ALA A 9 -95.00 22.66 -61.57
C ALA A 9 -93.48 22.56 -61.35
N THR A 10 -93.10 22.03 -60.19
CA THR A 10 -91.76 21.50 -59.86
C THR A 10 -90.61 22.52 -59.73
N LEU A 11 -90.47 23.15 -58.57
CA LEU A 11 -89.17 23.66 -58.11
C LEU A 11 -89.07 23.64 -56.57
N ALA A 12 -89.21 22.45 -55.99
CA ALA A 12 -89.07 22.25 -54.54
C ALA A 12 -88.15 21.06 -54.17
N LEU A 13 -87.21 20.65 -55.05
CA LEU A 13 -86.38 19.45 -54.82
C LEU A 13 -84.88 19.57 -55.18
N LEU A 14 -84.29 20.77 -55.32
CA LEU A 14 -82.89 20.91 -55.75
C LEU A 14 -81.95 21.71 -54.84
N GLN A 15 -82.23 21.84 -53.54
CA GLN A 15 -81.25 22.41 -52.59
C GLN A 15 -80.64 21.39 -51.60
N ALA A 16 -80.74 20.10 -51.87
CA ALA A 16 -80.05 19.06 -51.11
C ALA A 16 -79.01 18.35 -51.98
N CYS A 17 -77.96 19.07 -52.39
CA CYS A 17 -76.68 18.52 -52.86
C CYS A 17 -75.70 19.68 -53.09
N THR A 18 -75.16 20.25 -52.01
CA THR A 18 -73.82 20.84 -52.06
C THR A 18 -72.82 19.69 -51.97
N PRO A 19 -71.77 19.63 -52.79
CA PRO A 19 -70.68 18.70 -52.56
C PRO A 19 -69.98 19.16 -51.28
N ASP A 20 -70.32 18.54 -50.14
CA ASP A 20 -69.57 18.70 -48.91
C ASP A 20 -68.10 18.37 -49.22
N ASP A 21 -67.22 19.34 -48.98
CA ASP A 21 -65.78 19.13 -49.10
C ASP A 21 -65.43 17.93 -48.20
N PRO A 22 -64.90 16.82 -48.75
CA PRO A 22 -64.68 15.59 -47.99
C PRO A 22 -63.83 15.84 -46.73
N LYS A 23 -63.00 16.89 -46.72
CA LYS A 23 -62.17 17.29 -45.57
C LYS A 23 -62.94 17.89 -44.38
N VAL A 24 -64.18 18.32 -44.58
CA VAL A 24 -65.01 18.94 -43.52
C VAL A 24 -65.95 17.91 -42.88
N SER A 25 -66.04 16.71 -43.46
CA SER A 25 -66.82 15.62 -42.88
C SER A 25 -66.22 15.15 -41.55
N GLU A 26 -67.07 14.81 -40.57
CA GLU A 26 -66.60 14.37 -39.25
C GLU A 26 -65.56 13.23 -39.27
N PRO A 27 -65.67 12.22 -40.16
CA PRO A 27 -64.65 11.17 -40.26
C PRO A 27 -63.26 11.70 -40.61
N TYR A 28 -63.16 12.77 -41.42
CA TYR A 28 -61.88 13.36 -41.79
C TYR A 28 -61.26 14.18 -40.65
N ARG A 29 -62.07 14.92 -39.86
CA ARG A 29 -61.59 15.64 -38.68
C ARG A 29 -61.07 14.68 -37.61
N GLN A 30 -61.77 13.57 -37.36
CA GLN A 30 -61.30 12.52 -36.46
C GLN A 30 -59.97 11.92 -36.93
N LEU A 31 -59.81 11.71 -38.24
CA LEU A 31 -58.57 11.18 -38.81
C LEU A 31 -57.38 12.15 -38.61
N GLU A 32 -57.60 13.46 -38.78
CA GLU A 32 -56.58 14.49 -38.53
C GLU A 32 -56.21 14.58 -37.04
N GLU A 33 -57.20 14.53 -36.15
CA GLU A 33 -56.97 14.51 -34.69
C GLU A 33 -56.21 13.26 -34.26
N ASP A 34 -56.58 12.08 -34.78
CA ASP A 34 -55.88 10.82 -34.51
C ASP A 34 -54.46 10.81 -35.08
N GLN A 35 -54.24 11.40 -36.26
CA GLN A 35 -52.90 11.57 -36.83
C GLN A 35 -52.03 12.47 -35.95
N GLN A 36 -52.55 13.62 -35.52
CA GLN A 36 -51.82 14.54 -34.63
C GLN A 36 -51.51 13.88 -33.28
N ARG A 37 -52.48 13.16 -32.71
CA ARG A 37 -52.29 12.44 -31.44
C ARG A 37 -51.25 11.33 -31.57
N THR A 38 -51.26 10.60 -32.68
CA THR A 38 -50.28 9.56 -32.97
C THR A 38 -48.89 10.15 -33.15
N GLN A 39 -48.75 11.27 -33.88
CA GLN A 39 -47.47 11.97 -34.04
C GLN A 39 -46.92 12.46 -32.70
N ALA A 40 -47.77 13.00 -31.81
CA ALA A 40 -47.35 13.43 -30.48
C ALA A 40 -46.82 12.26 -29.64
N ILE A 41 -47.50 11.11 -29.66
CA ILE A 41 -47.06 9.90 -28.95
C ILE A 41 -45.74 9.37 -29.52
N VAL A 42 -45.58 9.36 -30.85
CA VAL A 42 -44.33 8.92 -31.49
C VAL A 42 -43.17 9.85 -31.12
N ALA A 43 -43.37 11.17 -31.17
CA ALA A 43 -42.35 12.15 -30.79
C ALA A 43 -41.92 12.03 -29.31
N GLU A 44 -42.87 11.79 -28.40
CA GLU A 44 -42.58 11.54 -26.98
C GLU A 44 -41.77 10.25 -26.79
N LYS A 45 -42.13 9.19 -27.52
CA LYS A 45 -41.40 7.91 -27.51
C LYS A 45 -39.99 8.06 -28.07
N ASP A 46 -39.81 8.76 -29.19
CA ASP A 46 -38.50 9.01 -29.79
C ASP A 46 -37.59 9.82 -28.85
N SER A 47 -38.14 10.84 -28.20
CA SER A 47 -37.41 11.61 -27.17
C SER A 47 -36.98 10.72 -26.00
N THR A 48 -37.85 9.82 -25.54
CA THR A 48 -37.55 8.89 -24.45
C THR A 48 -36.46 7.89 -24.87
N ILE A 49 -36.54 7.35 -26.08
CA ILE A 49 -35.53 6.44 -26.64
C ILE A 49 -34.16 7.15 -26.74
N ASN A 50 -34.12 8.39 -27.21
CA ASN A 50 -32.88 9.17 -27.27
C ASN A 50 -32.26 9.40 -25.87
N ALA A 51 -33.09 9.68 -24.86
CA ALA A 51 -32.62 9.83 -23.48
C ALA A 51 -32.05 8.52 -22.90
N LEU A 52 -32.68 7.38 -23.23
CA LEU A 52 -32.19 6.05 -22.85
C LEU A 52 -30.82 5.76 -23.47
N PHE A 53 -30.65 6.02 -24.77
CA PHE A 53 -29.35 5.86 -25.45
C PHE A 53 -28.28 6.79 -24.89
N GLY A 54 -28.62 8.04 -24.55
CA GLY A 54 -27.70 8.96 -23.89
C GLY A 54 -27.21 8.42 -22.54
N THR A 55 -28.14 7.88 -21.74
CA THR A 55 -27.80 7.27 -20.44
C THR A 55 -26.93 6.02 -20.61
N PHE A 56 -27.22 5.19 -21.62
CA PHE A 56 -26.42 4.02 -21.96
C PHE A 56 -24.98 4.38 -22.37
N ASN A 57 -24.82 5.39 -23.23
CA ASN A 57 -23.50 5.83 -23.67
C ASN A 57 -22.66 6.35 -22.50
N ARG A 58 -23.28 7.08 -21.56
CA ARG A 58 -22.60 7.54 -20.34
C ARG A 58 -22.12 6.38 -19.48
N ILE A 59 -22.97 5.38 -19.22
CA ILE A 59 -22.56 4.20 -18.44
C ILE A 59 -21.42 3.45 -19.13
N SER A 60 -21.52 3.27 -20.45
CA SER A 60 -20.49 2.59 -21.24
C SER A 60 -19.14 3.32 -21.15
N GLU A 61 -19.15 4.66 -21.20
CA GLU A 61 -17.94 5.47 -21.07
C GLU A 61 -17.35 5.42 -19.65
N ASN A 62 -18.21 5.48 -18.64
CA ASN A 62 -17.80 5.31 -17.25
C ASN A 62 -17.15 3.94 -17.03
N LEU A 63 -17.71 2.85 -17.57
CA LEU A 63 -17.13 1.51 -17.47
C LEU A 63 -15.78 1.38 -18.21
N ARG A 64 -15.59 2.07 -19.34
CA ARG A 64 -14.28 2.16 -19.99
C ARG A 64 -13.27 2.86 -19.11
N THR A 65 -13.65 3.97 -18.49
CA THR A 65 -12.81 4.74 -17.58
C THR A 65 -12.44 3.90 -16.35
N VAL A 66 -13.40 3.19 -15.75
CA VAL A 66 -13.15 2.25 -14.65
C VAL A 66 -12.13 1.19 -15.06
N ARG A 67 -12.30 0.58 -16.23
CA ARG A 67 -11.35 -0.44 -16.71
C ARG A 67 -9.95 0.12 -16.95
N ALA A 68 -9.83 1.32 -17.50
CA ALA A 68 -8.54 1.96 -17.72
C ALA A 68 -7.82 2.21 -16.38
N LYS A 69 -8.52 2.84 -15.42
CA LYS A 69 -7.98 3.09 -14.09
C LYS A 69 -7.62 1.81 -13.34
N GLN A 70 -8.45 0.77 -13.42
CA GLN A 70 -8.11 -0.55 -12.88
C GLN A 70 -6.82 -1.12 -13.48
N GLY A 71 -6.57 -0.91 -14.77
CA GLY A 71 -5.32 -1.28 -15.41
C GLY A 71 -4.11 -0.53 -14.83
N ASP A 72 -4.28 0.75 -14.55
CA ASP A 72 -3.25 1.60 -13.96
C ASP A 72 -2.93 1.24 -12.50
N LEU A 73 -3.85 0.59 -11.78
CA LEU A 73 -3.59 0.03 -10.44
C LEU A 73 -2.59 -1.15 -10.49
N VAL A 74 -2.58 -1.90 -11.59
CA VAL A 74 -1.76 -3.11 -11.77
C VAL A 74 -0.46 -2.79 -12.50
N ALA A 75 -0.45 -1.77 -13.34
CA ALA A 75 0.72 -1.36 -14.10
C ALA A 75 1.69 -0.54 -13.22
N PRO A 76 2.98 -0.93 -13.11
CA PRO A 76 3.97 -0.06 -12.51
C PRO A 76 4.13 1.20 -13.36
N SER A 77 3.98 2.36 -12.73
CA SER A 77 4.31 3.67 -13.28
C SER A 77 5.73 3.64 -13.84
N GLY A 78 5.93 4.14 -15.07
CA GLY A 78 7.20 4.05 -15.81
C GLY A 78 8.37 4.88 -15.26
N GLY A 79 8.45 5.09 -13.94
CA GLY A 79 9.50 5.84 -13.24
C GLY A 79 9.76 5.29 -11.84
N VAL A 80 10.87 5.73 -11.23
CA VAL A 80 11.20 5.42 -9.82
C VAL A 80 10.31 6.28 -8.93
N GLU A 81 9.10 5.79 -8.70
CA GLU A 81 8.16 6.41 -7.78
C GLU A 81 8.38 5.90 -6.35
N SER A 82 8.25 6.78 -5.36
CA SER A 82 8.25 6.37 -3.97
C SER A 82 7.01 5.53 -3.66
N LYS A 83 7.14 4.53 -2.80
CA LYS A 83 6.00 3.72 -2.36
C LYS A 83 4.82 4.56 -1.86
N ALA A 84 5.10 5.64 -1.13
CA ALA A 84 4.06 6.52 -0.58
C ALA A 84 3.27 7.23 -1.69
N GLU A 85 3.93 7.62 -2.77
CA GLU A 85 3.30 8.27 -3.93
C GLU A 85 2.44 7.25 -4.70
N MET A 86 2.95 6.03 -4.87
CA MET A 86 2.21 4.94 -5.52
C MET A 86 0.94 4.59 -4.73
N GLU A 87 1.03 4.48 -3.41
CA GLU A 87 -0.11 4.20 -2.53
C GLU A 87 -1.16 5.31 -2.60
N GLN A 88 -0.73 6.58 -2.53
CA GLN A 88 -1.64 7.72 -2.66
C GLN A 88 -2.36 7.75 -4.01
N ARG A 89 -1.64 7.47 -5.11
CA ARG A 89 -2.26 7.38 -6.43
C ARG A 89 -3.30 6.26 -6.48
N ILE A 90 -2.94 5.05 -6.02
CA ILE A 90 -3.84 3.89 -6.03
C ILE A 90 -5.11 4.19 -5.23
N MET A 91 -5.00 4.82 -4.05
CA MET A 91 -6.17 5.20 -3.26
C MET A 91 -7.05 6.23 -3.97
N ALA A 92 -6.44 7.24 -4.59
CA ALA A 92 -7.17 8.26 -5.35
C ALA A 92 -7.90 7.67 -6.58
N ASP A 93 -7.26 6.74 -7.29
CA ASP A 93 -7.88 6.05 -8.41
C ASP A 93 -9.03 5.15 -7.98
N ILE A 94 -8.88 4.45 -6.85
CA ILE A 94 -9.95 3.65 -6.25
C ILE A 94 -11.16 4.52 -5.88
N GLU A 95 -10.94 5.69 -5.27
CA GLU A 95 -12.02 6.62 -4.90
C GLU A 95 -12.78 7.11 -6.15
N GLN A 96 -12.06 7.43 -7.23
CA GLN A 96 -12.68 7.81 -8.50
C GLN A 96 -13.47 6.66 -9.13
N ILE A 97 -12.95 5.42 -9.05
CA ILE A 97 -13.66 4.22 -9.53
C ILE A 97 -14.96 4.02 -8.73
N ASP A 98 -14.91 4.12 -7.40
CA ASP A 98 -16.11 3.98 -6.56
C ASP A 98 -17.18 5.02 -6.93
N ALA A 99 -16.77 6.27 -7.17
CA ALA A 99 -17.68 7.33 -7.60
C ALA A 99 -18.34 7.02 -8.96
N LEU A 100 -17.57 6.54 -9.95
CA LEU A 100 -18.09 6.15 -11.27
C LEU A 100 -19.04 4.95 -11.19
N LEU A 101 -18.74 3.97 -10.33
CA LEU A 101 -19.61 2.80 -10.11
C LEU A 101 -20.92 3.20 -9.42
N ALA A 102 -20.86 4.12 -8.44
CA ALA A 102 -22.06 4.68 -7.83
C ALA A 102 -22.93 5.45 -8.83
N GLU A 103 -22.31 6.26 -9.70
CA GLU A 103 -23.02 6.95 -10.78
C GLU A 103 -23.66 5.97 -11.78
N ASN A 104 -22.95 4.89 -12.13
CA ASN A 104 -23.48 3.84 -13.00
C ASN A 104 -24.70 3.18 -12.39
N LYS A 105 -24.67 2.81 -11.10
CA LYS A 105 -25.84 2.25 -10.40
C LYS A 105 -27.04 3.18 -10.43
N GLY A 106 -26.82 4.47 -10.17
CA GLY A 106 -27.89 5.48 -10.27
C GLY A 106 -28.47 5.60 -11.68
N SER A 107 -27.58 5.62 -12.68
CA SER A 107 -27.95 5.72 -14.10
C SER A 107 -28.71 4.50 -14.59
N ILE A 108 -28.31 3.29 -14.16
CA ILE A 108 -28.99 2.03 -14.43
C ILE A 108 -30.39 2.04 -13.79
N ALA A 109 -30.51 2.49 -12.55
CA ALA A 109 -31.81 2.61 -11.88
C ALA A 109 -32.75 3.59 -12.61
N GLN A 110 -32.20 4.70 -13.11
CA GLN A 110 -32.94 5.66 -13.93
C GLN A 110 -33.37 5.05 -15.27
N LEU A 111 -32.47 4.38 -15.98
CA LEU A 111 -32.74 3.64 -17.22
C LEU A 111 -33.87 2.62 -17.02
N LYS A 112 -33.83 1.86 -15.93
CA LYS A 112 -34.86 0.87 -15.57
C LYS A 112 -36.21 1.51 -15.32
N LYS A 113 -36.25 2.66 -14.63
CA LYS A 113 -37.48 3.41 -14.39
C LYS A 113 -38.07 3.94 -15.71
N GLN A 114 -37.24 4.55 -16.56
CA GLN A 114 -37.64 5.10 -17.85
C GLN A 114 -38.11 4.00 -18.82
N ALA A 115 -37.40 2.87 -18.89
CA ALA A 115 -37.80 1.71 -19.70
C ALA A 115 -39.20 1.19 -19.31
N ARG A 116 -39.48 1.08 -18.00
CA ARG A 116 -40.79 0.65 -17.48
C ARG A 116 -41.91 1.66 -17.77
N SER A 117 -41.66 2.96 -17.63
CA SER A 117 -42.68 3.99 -17.87
C SER A 117 -43.01 4.17 -19.36
N SER A 118 -42.09 3.82 -20.26
CA SER A 118 -42.26 3.93 -21.71
C SER A 118 -43.34 3.00 -22.29
N GLY A 119 -43.86 2.04 -21.51
CA GLY A 119 -44.86 1.05 -21.95
C GLY A 119 -44.40 0.15 -23.10
N THR A 120 -43.13 0.25 -23.50
CA THR A 120 -42.58 -0.42 -24.68
C THR A 120 -41.75 -1.59 -24.19
N LYS A 121 -42.27 -2.82 -24.37
CA LYS A 121 -41.53 -4.06 -24.08
C LYS A 121 -40.43 -4.27 -25.12
N LEU A 122 -39.36 -3.48 -25.03
CA LEU A 122 -38.13 -3.71 -25.78
C LEU A 122 -37.31 -4.73 -24.99
N GLY A 123 -37.51 -6.02 -25.26
CA GLY A 123 -36.76 -7.10 -24.59
C GLY A 123 -35.24 -6.92 -24.69
N GLU A 124 -34.76 -6.31 -25.78
CA GLU A 124 -33.34 -5.93 -25.95
C GLU A 124 -32.88 -4.88 -24.93
N LEU A 125 -33.72 -3.90 -24.57
CA LEU A 125 -33.38 -2.87 -23.58
C LEU A 125 -33.32 -3.47 -22.17
N GLU A 126 -34.25 -4.37 -21.83
CA GLU A 126 -34.22 -5.09 -20.55
C GLU A 126 -32.99 -5.98 -20.43
N ARG A 127 -32.62 -6.66 -21.53
CA ARG A 127 -31.40 -7.46 -21.61
C ARG A 127 -30.15 -6.59 -21.40
N MET A 128 -30.06 -5.46 -22.09
CA MET A 128 -28.96 -4.52 -21.98
C MET A 128 -28.82 -3.93 -20.57
N ILE A 129 -29.93 -3.58 -19.90
CA ILE A 129 -29.92 -3.15 -18.50
C ILE A 129 -29.38 -4.25 -17.59
N THR A 130 -29.80 -5.50 -17.82
CA THR A 130 -29.33 -6.66 -17.05
C THR A 130 -27.82 -6.89 -17.23
N ASP A 131 -27.32 -6.76 -18.47
CA ASP A 131 -25.90 -6.89 -18.77
C ASP A 131 -25.07 -5.77 -18.11
N LEU A 132 -25.59 -4.54 -18.07
CA LEU A 132 -24.96 -3.42 -17.35
C LEU A 132 -24.97 -3.60 -15.82
N GLU A 133 -26.08 -4.08 -15.25
CA GLU A 133 -26.16 -4.43 -13.83
C GLU A 133 -25.09 -5.47 -13.47
N LYS A 134 -24.96 -6.51 -14.30
CA LYS A 134 -23.96 -7.57 -14.12
C LYS A 134 -22.54 -7.02 -14.24
N ALA A 135 -22.23 -6.27 -15.29
CA ALA A 135 -20.90 -5.70 -15.51
C ALA A 135 -20.49 -4.75 -14.36
N SER A 136 -21.42 -3.92 -13.87
CA SER A 136 -21.15 -3.04 -12.72
C SER A 136 -20.87 -3.84 -11.45
N ALA A 137 -21.64 -4.91 -11.19
CA ALA A 137 -21.45 -5.75 -10.01
C ALA A 137 -20.13 -6.54 -10.05
N GLU A 138 -19.74 -7.05 -11.22
CA GLU A 138 -18.43 -7.69 -11.43
C GLU A 138 -17.29 -6.71 -11.14
N LYS A 139 -17.42 -5.45 -11.59
CA LYS A 139 -16.41 -4.42 -11.32
C LYS A 139 -16.33 -4.00 -9.86
N ASP A 140 -17.44 -3.89 -9.16
CA ASP A 140 -17.44 -3.68 -7.71
C ASP A 140 -16.68 -4.80 -6.98
N ALA A 141 -16.93 -6.06 -7.37
CA ALA A 141 -16.29 -7.22 -6.73
C ALA A 141 -14.77 -7.23 -6.98
N GLU A 142 -14.33 -6.97 -8.20
CA GLU A 142 -12.90 -6.86 -8.54
C GLU A 142 -12.21 -5.75 -7.72
N ILE A 143 -12.85 -4.58 -7.57
CA ILE A 143 -12.31 -3.48 -6.76
C ILE A 143 -12.22 -3.86 -5.28
N GLY A 144 -13.20 -4.60 -4.77
CA GLY A 144 -13.15 -5.15 -3.40
C GLY A 144 -11.91 -6.00 -3.17
N VAL A 145 -11.63 -6.94 -4.08
CA VAL A 145 -10.43 -7.81 -3.99
C VAL A 145 -9.14 -6.99 -4.06
N LEU A 146 -9.05 -6.00 -4.96
CA LEU A 146 -7.87 -5.14 -5.07
C LEU A 146 -7.63 -4.32 -3.79
N LYS A 147 -8.69 -3.82 -3.15
CA LYS A 147 -8.60 -3.12 -1.85
C LYS A 147 -8.05 -4.03 -0.75
N GLU A 148 -8.55 -5.26 -0.66
CA GLU A 148 -8.08 -6.24 0.32
C GLU A 148 -6.62 -6.62 0.11
N GLN A 149 -6.22 -6.83 -1.15
CA GLN A 149 -4.83 -7.12 -1.51
C GLN A 149 -3.90 -5.96 -1.13
N LEU A 150 -4.28 -4.72 -1.44
CA LEU A 150 -3.51 -3.53 -1.06
C LEU A 150 -3.30 -3.43 0.46
N ALA A 151 -4.38 -3.61 1.22
CA ALA A 151 -4.31 -3.59 2.69
C ALA A 151 -3.40 -4.70 3.24
N SER A 152 -3.53 -5.92 2.70
CA SER A 152 -2.72 -7.08 3.08
C SER A 152 -1.22 -6.87 2.76
N THR A 153 -0.90 -6.37 1.57
CA THR A 153 0.47 -6.04 1.17
C THR A 153 1.06 -4.96 2.07
N ASN A 154 0.30 -3.93 2.41
CA ASN A 154 0.75 -2.87 3.33
C ASN A 154 1.06 -3.43 4.72
N SER A 155 0.17 -4.25 5.28
CA SER A 155 0.38 -4.90 6.58
C SER A 155 1.60 -5.84 6.58
N SER A 156 1.76 -6.63 5.52
CA SER A 156 2.91 -7.55 5.36
C SER A 156 4.23 -6.79 5.30
N LEU A 157 4.25 -5.64 4.61
CA LEU A 157 5.45 -4.82 4.53
C LEU A 157 5.78 -4.13 5.87
N ALA A 158 4.77 -3.63 6.59
CA ALA A 158 4.99 -3.04 7.91
C ALA A 158 5.65 -4.06 8.85
N THR A 159 5.13 -5.29 8.86
CA THR A 159 5.71 -6.43 9.59
C THR A 159 7.16 -6.70 9.15
N LEU A 160 7.43 -6.71 7.84
CA LEU A 160 8.78 -6.97 7.32
C LEU A 160 9.78 -5.88 7.72
N ILE A 161 9.37 -4.61 7.73
CA ILE A 161 10.20 -3.48 8.17
C ILE A 161 10.55 -3.61 9.66
N GLU A 162 9.57 -3.96 10.49
CA GLU A 162 9.78 -4.19 11.92
C GLU A 162 10.75 -5.35 12.17
N MET A 163 10.49 -6.51 11.55
CA MET A 163 11.39 -7.67 11.63
C MET A 163 12.81 -7.36 11.17
N TYR A 164 12.97 -6.52 10.13
CA TYR A 164 14.29 -6.11 9.65
C TYR A 164 15.02 -5.24 10.66
N ARG A 165 14.32 -4.27 11.29
CA ARG A 165 14.89 -3.43 12.35
C ARG A 165 15.34 -4.28 13.55
N ASP A 166 14.49 -5.19 14.01
CA ASP A 166 14.81 -6.08 15.12
C ASP A 166 16.02 -6.96 14.81
N LYS A 167 16.08 -7.54 13.60
CA LYS A 167 17.23 -8.33 13.17
C LYS A 167 18.50 -7.50 13.06
N SER A 168 18.42 -6.27 12.56
CA SER A 168 19.57 -5.36 12.48
C SER A 168 20.09 -5.03 13.88
N GLN A 169 19.20 -4.65 14.80
CA GLN A 169 19.58 -4.35 16.18
C GLN A 169 20.19 -5.58 16.87
N LEU A 170 19.60 -6.76 16.69
CA LEU A 170 20.14 -7.99 17.23
C LEU A 170 21.53 -8.30 16.64
N ALA A 171 21.72 -8.11 15.34
CA ALA A 171 23.01 -8.30 14.69
C ALA A 171 24.06 -7.32 15.23
N ASP A 172 23.69 -6.05 15.46
CA ASP A 172 24.58 -5.05 16.04
C ASP A 172 24.93 -5.39 17.49
N MET A 173 23.96 -5.81 18.30
CA MET A 173 24.21 -6.26 19.67
C MET A 173 25.14 -7.48 19.72
N GLN A 174 24.91 -8.47 18.86
CA GLN A 174 25.78 -9.65 18.76
C GLN A 174 27.18 -9.28 18.29
N ARG A 175 27.29 -8.39 17.30
CA ARG A 175 28.57 -7.89 16.79
C ARG A 175 29.34 -7.18 17.89
N ASN A 176 28.68 -6.29 18.64
CA ASN A 176 29.30 -5.60 19.76
C ASN A 176 29.75 -6.59 20.84
N ALA A 177 28.88 -7.53 21.24
CA ALA A 177 29.23 -8.54 22.25
C ALA A 177 30.41 -9.44 21.84
N LEU A 178 30.51 -9.83 20.55
CA LEU A 178 31.64 -10.60 20.03
C LEU A 178 32.96 -9.80 20.05
N ASN A 179 32.85 -8.50 19.82
CA ASN A 179 33.98 -7.58 19.69
C ASN A 179 34.34 -6.86 21.00
N SER A 180 33.55 -6.98 22.06
CA SER A 180 33.91 -6.45 23.38
C SER A 180 35.01 -7.28 24.03
N ALA A 181 36.02 -6.60 24.56
CA ALA A 181 37.02 -7.14 25.47
C ALA A 181 37.27 -6.14 26.60
N TYR A 182 37.97 -6.58 27.63
CA TYR A 182 38.13 -5.84 28.87
C TYR A 182 39.60 -5.82 29.26
N TYR A 183 40.14 -4.66 29.62
CA TYR A 183 41.53 -4.60 30.11
C TYR A 183 41.68 -3.77 31.37
N THR A 184 42.72 -4.08 32.14
CA THR A 184 43.11 -3.30 33.32
C THR A 184 44.62 -3.37 33.54
N ILE A 185 45.17 -2.30 34.11
CA ILE A 185 46.61 -2.11 34.27
C ILE A 185 46.87 -1.57 35.67
N GLY A 186 47.76 -2.22 36.41
CA GLY A 186 48.11 -1.79 37.76
C GLY A 186 49.25 -2.58 38.36
N SER A 187 49.71 -2.16 39.53
CA SER A 187 50.66 -2.93 40.30
C SER A 187 50.01 -4.22 40.85
N ALA A 188 50.83 -5.23 41.12
CA ALA A 188 50.33 -6.50 41.68
C ALA A 188 49.59 -6.31 43.01
N LYS A 189 49.92 -5.25 43.78
CA LYS A 189 49.26 -4.93 45.05
C LYS A 189 47.88 -4.29 44.82
N GLU A 190 47.77 -3.35 43.90
CA GLU A 190 46.51 -2.68 43.53
C GLU A 190 45.50 -3.68 42.96
N LEU A 191 45.94 -4.50 42.00
CA LEU A 191 45.07 -5.47 41.34
C LEU A 191 44.58 -6.58 42.30
N LYS A 192 45.36 -6.93 43.33
CA LYS A 192 44.91 -7.84 44.39
C LYS A 192 43.93 -7.18 45.35
N ALA A 193 44.20 -5.93 45.75
CA ALA A 193 43.32 -5.17 46.63
C ALA A 193 41.96 -4.90 45.96
N ALA A 194 41.96 -4.67 44.64
CA ALA A 194 40.78 -4.54 43.82
C ALA A 194 40.05 -5.88 43.56
N GLY A 195 40.61 -7.02 43.99
CA GLY A 195 40.01 -8.34 43.76
C GLY A 195 40.15 -8.88 42.33
N VAL A 196 40.85 -8.18 41.44
CA VAL A 196 41.12 -8.57 40.04
C VAL A 196 42.05 -9.78 39.98
N LEU A 197 43.06 -9.84 40.87
CA LEU A 197 44.02 -10.95 40.94
C LEU A 197 43.85 -11.77 42.22
N SER A 198 43.83 -13.10 42.08
CA SER A 198 43.96 -14.04 43.19
C SER A 198 45.34 -14.71 43.17
N LYS A 199 45.83 -15.14 44.33
CA LYS A 199 47.06 -15.94 44.45
C LYS A 199 46.65 -17.41 44.41
N GLU A 200 46.86 -18.08 43.26
CA GLU A 200 46.57 -19.49 43.10
C GLU A 200 47.86 -20.32 43.15
N GLY A 201 47.81 -21.43 43.90
CA GLY A 201 48.94 -22.33 44.09
C GLY A 201 50.01 -21.81 45.06
N GLY A 202 50.87 -22.73 45.51
CA GLY A 202 51.95 -22.47 46.46
C GLY A 202 51.64 -23.03 47.86
N VAL A 203 52.47 -23.96 48.32
CA VAL A 203 52.42 -24.47 49.69
C VAL A 203 53.11 -23.45 50.59
N ALA A 204 52.45 -23.01 51.68
CA ALA A 204 53.01 -22.07 52.66
C ALA A 204 53.61 -20.77 52.06
N GLY A 205 52.94 -20.17 51.06
CA GLY A 205 53.28 -18.83 50.57
C GLY A 205 54.40 -18.75 49.51
N ILE A 206 55.09 -19.86 49.24
CA ILE A 206 56.18 -19.97 48.26
C ILE A 206 55.64 -20.52 46.93
N GLY A 207 55.94 -19.84 45.82
CA GLY A 207 55.65 -20.33 44.47
C GLY A 207 54.25 -20.06 43.90
N GLY A 208 53.39 -19.30 44.61
CA GLY A 208 52.08 -18.93 44.10
C GLY A 208 52.14 -17.91 42.97
N VAL A 209 51.38 -18.15 41.90
CA VAL A 209 51.27 -17.26 40.74
C VAL A 209 50.03 -16.38 40.87
N ASN A 210 50.14 -15.12 40.43
CA ASN A 210 48.98 -14.25 40.36
C ASN A 210 48.18 -14.63 39.11
N LYS A 211 46.90 -14.96 39.28
CA LYS A 211 45.97 -15.25 38.18
C LYS A 211 44.74 -14.35 38.28
N LEU A 212 44.07 -14.18 37.15
CA LEU A 212 42.78 -13.50 37.08
C LEU A 212 41.78 -14.21 38.01
N ASN A 213 41.13 -13.45 38.88
CA ASN A 213 40.08 -13.96 39.73
C ASN A 213 38.77 -14.10 38.93
N THR A 214 38.44 -15.30 38.47
CA THR A 214 37.24 -15.55 37.68
C THR A 214 35.95 -15.70 38.52
N ALA A 215 36.05 -15.72 39.86
CA ALA A 215 34.89 -15.99 40.73
C ALA A 215 34.04 -14.74 41.04
N THR A 216 34.63 -13.54 41.00
CA THR A 216 33.94 -12.30 41.40
C THR A 216 34.41 -11.11 40.55
N LEU A 217 34.83 -11.36 39.30
CA LEU A 217 35.40 -10.37 38.37
C LEU A 217 34.80 -8.97 38.57
N PRO A 218 35.56 -8.02 39.13
CA PRO A 218 35.01 -6.73 39.47
C PRO A 218 34.98 -5.85 38.21
N ALA A 219 33.85 -5.86 37.52
CA ALA A 219 33.67 -5.23 36.20
C ALA A 219 34.11 -3.75 36.18
N ASP A 220 33.87 -3.03 37.26
CA ASP A 220 34.16 -1.61 37.48
C ASP A 220 35.66 -1.28 37.40
N HIS A 221 36.53 -2.29 37.56
CA HIS A 221 37.97 -2.17 37.49
C HIS A 221 38.55 -2.47 36.09
N PHE A 222 37.69 -2.80 35.13
CA PHE A 222 38.07 -3.03 33.75
C PHE A 222 37.56 -1.91 32.83
N THR A 223 38.38 -1.57 31.85
CA THR A 223 37.97 -0.73 30.73
C THR A 223 37.47 -1.64 29.61
N GLU A 224 36.20 -1.48 29.22
CA GLU A 224 35.63 -2.13 28.04
C GLU A 224 36.20 -1.48 26.77
N ILE A 225 36.56 -2.31 25.80
CA ILE A 225 37.10 -1.91 24.50
C ILE A 225 36.49 -2.73 23.37
N ASP A 226 36.40 -2.12 22.20
CA ASP A 226 36.16 -2.82 20.95
C ASP A 226 37.50 -3.30 20.36
N ILE A 227 37.65 -4.62 20.22
CA ILE A 227 38.87 -5.26 19.73
C ILE A 227 39.18 -4.95 18.27
N THR A 228 38.20 -4.48 17.49
CA THR A 228 38.39 -4.11 16.08
C THR A 228 38.99 -2.71 15.93
N ASN A 229 38.76 -1.85 16.93
CA ASN A 229 39.22 -0.46 16.94
C ASN A 229 40.44 -0.24 17.85
N THR A 230 40.58 -1.04 18.91
CA THR A 230 41.62 -0.89 19.92
C THR A 230 42.77 -1.86 19.66
N LEU A 231 43.73 -1.43 18.84
CA LEU A 231 44.93 -2.22 18.52
C LEU A 231 46.12 -1.89 19.43
N GLU A 232 46.01 -0.86 20.25
CA GLU A 232 47.10 -0.34 21.07
C GLU A 232 46.62 0.02 22.46
N ILE A 233 47.35 -0.43 23.48
CA ILE A 233 47.02 -0.20 24.88
C ILE A 233 48.24 0.45 25.56
N PRO A 234 48.13 1.72 25.99
CA PRO A 234 49.20 2.37 26.75
C PRO A 234 49.28 1.78 28.16
N ILE A 235 50.48 1.32 28.55
CA ILE A 235 50.74 0.66 29.83
C ILE A 235 51.36 1.65 30.84
N GLY A 236 52.26 2.53 30.39
CA GLY A 236 52.87 3.56 31.22
C GLY A 236 53.81 3.06 32.32
N GLY A 237 54.40 1.85 32.17
CA GLY A 237 55.37 1.28 33.10
C GLY A 237 56.76 1.08 32.47
N THR A 238 57.79 0.91 33.32
CA THR A 238 59.16 0.55 32.87
C THR A 238 59.36 -0.95 32.69
N LYS A 239 58.49 -1.76 33.31
CA LYS A 239 58.37 -3.21 33.13
C LYS A 239 56.90 -3.58 33.19
N ALA A 240 56.46 -4.41 32.25
CA ALA A 240 55.09 -4.91 32.20
C ALA A 240 55.09 -6.43 32.04
N LYS A 241 54.19 -7.10 32.74
CA LYS A 241 53.94 -8.54 32.62
C LYS A 241 52.44 -8.80 32.51
N LEU A 242 52.04 -9.57 31.51
CA LEU A 242 50.65 -10.01 31.37
C LEU A 242 50.37 -11.09 32.42
N ALA A 243 49.31 -10.90 33.20
CA ALA A 243 48.81 -11.89 34.16
C ALA A 243 47.76 -12.83 33.54
N THR A 244 47.23 -12.47 32.38
CA THR A 244 46.31 -13.28 31.56
C THR A 244 47.05 -13.88 30.36
N SER A 245 46.57 -15.04 29.89
CA SER A 245 47.20 -15.76 28.78
C SER A 245 46.68 -15.27 27.43
N HIS A 246 47.59 -14.84 26.56
CA HIS A 246 47.30 -14.43 25.19
C HIS A 246 48.30 -15.10 24.24
N PRO A 247 47.89 -15.61 23.06
CA PRO A 247 48.78 -16.35 22.18
C PRO A 247 50.02 -15.58 21.76
N GLU A 248 51.17 -16.25 21.72
CA GLU A 248 52.40 -15.66 21.19
C GLU A 248 52.25 -15.25 19.71
N GLY A 249 52.92 -14.15 19.35
CA GLY A 249 52.85 -13.55 18.02
C GLY A 249 51.55 -12.79 17.71
N SER A 250 50.59 -12.73 18.64
CA SER A 250 49.36 -11.91 18.50
C SER A 250 49.49 -10.49 19.06
N TYR A 251 50.61 -10.20 19.74
CA TYR A 251 50.94 -8.88 20.30
C TYR A 251 52.45 -8.70 20.43
N ARG A 252 52.87 -7.46 20.67
CA ARG A 252 54.25 -7.07 21.01
C ARG A 252 54.25 -5.91 22.01
N LEU A 253 55.30 -5.83 22.80
CA LEU A 253 55.56 -4.69 23.69
C LEU A 253 56.55 -3.75 23.02
N GLU A 254 56.20 -2.47 22.93
CA GLU A 254 57.04 -1.41 22.37
C GLU A 254 57.48 -0.43 23.46
N ASP A 255 58.48 0.40 23.16
CA ASP A 255 58.99 1.47 24.03
C ASP A 255 59.36 1.00 25.45
N GLY A 256 60.07 -0.12 25.56
CA GLY A 256 60.48 -0.66 26.86
C GLY A 256 59.31 -1.12 27.73
N ALA A 257 58.23 -1.61 27.11
CA ALA A 257 56.98 -2.03 27.74
C ALA A 257 56.05 -0.88 28.19
N ALA A 258 56.26 0.33 27.67
CA ALA A 258 55.33 1.44 27.87
C ALA A 258 54.02 1.27 27.09
N LYS A 259 54.00 0.45 26.03
CA LYS A 259 52.83 0.22 25.16
C LYS A 259 52.72 -1.24 24.71
N LEU A 260 51.50 -1.76 24.67
CA LEU A 260 51.17 -3.05 24.07
C LEU A 260 50.49 -2.82 22.72
N VAL A 261 51.05 -3.41 21.66
CA VAL A 261 50.48 -3.38 20.31
C VAL A 261 49.97 -4.77 19.96
N ILE A 262 48.67 -4.86 19.67
CA ILE A 262 47.97 -6.06 19.24
C ILE A 262 48.11 -6.17 17.72
N THR A 263 48.76 -7.24 17.26
CA THR A 263 49.03 -7.48 15.83
C THR A 263 47.94 -8.33 15.18
N ASN A 264 47.25 -9.14 15.97
CA ASN A 264 46.10 -9.93 15.53
C ASN A 264 45.07 -9.96 16.67
N PRO A 265 44.05 -9.08 16.63
CA PRO A 265 43.05 -8.98 17.69
C PRO A 265 42.29 -10.28 17.93
N GLU A 266 41.81 -10.94 16.88
CA GLU A 266 41.06 -12.20 17.03
C GLU A 266 41.89 -13.27 17.74
N LYS A 267 43.15 -13.43 17.32
CA LYS A 267 44.07 -14.38 17.95
C LYS A 267 44.39 -13.95 19.38
N PHE A 268 44.67 -12.67 19.63
CA PHE A 268 45.00 -12.15 20.96
C PHE A 268 43.86 -12.39 21.97
N TRP A 269 42.62 -12.15 21.57
CA TRP A 269 41.43 -12.28 22.41
C TRP A 269 40.76 -13.67 22.37
N SER A 270 41.38 -14.65 21.71
CA SER A 270 40.83 -16.01 21.53
C SER A 270 40.84 -16.86 22.81
N ILE A 271 41.83 -16.68 23.68
CA ILE A 271 41.98 -17.44 24.93
C ILE A 271 41.23 -16.76 26.07
N SER A 272 41.31 -15.42 26.15
CA SER A 272 40.68 -14.62 27.19
C SER A 272 40.23 -13.29 26.59
N LYS A 273 39.00 -12.88 26.92
CA LYS A 273 38.46 -11.53 26.64
C LYS A 273 38.87 -10.51 27.71
N TYR A 274 39.59 -10.95 28.74
CA TYR A 274 40.13 -10.10 29.80
C TYR A 274 41.66 -10.05 29.70
N LEU A 275 42.19 -8.83 29.66
CA LEU A 275 43.62 -8.55 29.69
C LEU A 275 43.97 -7.89 31.02
N VAL A 276 44.87 -8.51 31.79
CA VAL A 276 45.40 -7.91 33.01
C VAL A 276 46.90 -7.70 32.84
N VAL A 277 47.35 -6.46 32.91
CA VAL A 277 48.76 -6.10 32.83
C VAL A 277 49.25 -5.66 34.20
N VAL A 278 50.24 -6.36 34.71
CA VAL A 278 50.94 -6.03 35.95
C VAL A 278 52.15 -5.17 35.61
N VAL A 279 52.24 -3.99 36.21
CA VAL A 279 53.37 -3.06 36.04
C VAL A 279 54.16 -2.91 37.33
N ASP A 280 55.47 -2.81 37.21
CA ASP A 280 56.33 -2.34 38.30
C ASP A 280 56.41 -0.81 38.20
N ARG A 281 55.89 -0.12 39.22
CA ARG A 281 55.99 1.33 39.40
C ARG A 281 56.99 1.65 40.49
#